data_AF-A0A534NV63-F1
#
_entry.id   AF-A0A534NV63-F1
#
_cell.length_a   1.000
_cell.length_b   1.000
_cell.length_c   1.000
_cell.angle_alpha   90.00
_cell.angle_beta   90.00
_cell.angle_gamma   90.00
#
_symmetry.space_group_name_H-M   'P 1'
#
loop_
_entity.id
_entity.type
_entity.pdbx_description
1 polymer ?
#
loop_
_entity_poly.entity_id
_entity_poly.type
_entity_poly.pdbx_seq_one_letter_code
_entity_poly.pdbx_strand_id
1 'polypeptide(L)'
;DRARVPAGDALAVDRVRFSDGLTRRIAGSPLIELSREEALELPVGPDPCILATGPLTGESLARSLADAVGASALAFYDALAPIVAADSIDPSFAYAKSRYGKGSGDDYLNLALSREQYDRFVDELVRGEKVAAHSFEEPRYFEGCLPIEVMAARGREVLSHGPMKPVGLEHPQTGVRPWAVVQLRREDRAGTAYNLVGFQTRLTWPEQKRIFSTCIPGLANAQCIRLGQVHRNTFLDAPRVLAADGTLKTRPHVYCAGQITGVEGYVESAASGHIAARRLVARLRGSELQAPPPTTAIGALLRHVSGEAHPEGYDYQPSNVVFALFPPLDARHRKSERKARYVARARADLEAWAAGQGIPLRPPAREPAAEREPSPPAPTVPTLSDTASRPMEPPR
;
A
#
# COMPACT_ATOMS: atom_id res chain seq x y z
N ASP A 1 -8.98 -3.09 -16.49
CA ASP A 1 -9.04 -2.98 -17.96
C ASP A 1 -9.51 -1.63 -18.47
N ARG A 2 -10.70 -1.14 -18.11
CA ARG A 2 -11.23 0.15 -18.63
C ARG A 2 -10.37 1.38 -18.35
N ALA A 3 -9.60 1.35 -17.28
CA ALA A 3 -8.67 2.43 -16.92
C ALA A 3 -7.20 2.02 -17.12
N ARG A 4 -6.91 0.95 -17.87
CA ARG A 4 -5.54 0.43 -18.04
C ARG A 4 -4.66 1.47 -18.73
N VAL A 5 -3.43 1.62 -18.24
CA VAL A 5 -2.38 2.42 -18.88
C VAL A 5 -1.13 1.55 -19.12
N PRO A 6 -0.27 1.89 -20.09
CA PRO A 6 0.98 1.16 -20.32
C PRO A 6 1.90 1.17 -19.09
N ALA A 7 2.41 0.01 -18.67
CA ALA A 7 3.30 -0.13 -17.51
C ALA A 7 4.20 -1.39 -17.56
N GLY A 8 4.73 -1.72 -18.75
CA GLY A 8 5.54 -2.92 -18.95
C GLY A 8 4.77 -4.20 -18.58
N ASP A 9 5.34 -4.99 -17.67
CA ASP A 9 4.76 -6.25 -17.19
C ASP A 9 3.68 -6.08 -16.11
N ALA A 10 3.49 -4.86 -15.57
CA ALA A 10 2.53 -4.59 -14.51
C ALA A 10 1.15 -4.16 -15.06
N LEU A 11 0.10 -4.43 -14.29
CA LEU A 11 -1.20 -3.80 -14.52
C LEU A 11 -1.24 -2.46 -13.77
N ALA A 12 -1.07 -1.37 -14.51
CA ALA A 12 -1.30 -0.02 -14.00
C ALA A 12 -2.64 0.54 -14.50
N VAL A 13 -3.17 1.51 -13.76
CA VAL A 13 -4.41 2.21 -14.10
C VAL A 13 -4.24 3.72 -14.01
N ASP A 14 -4.98 4.44 -14.85
CA ASP A 14 -5.28 5.85 -14.64
C ASP A 14 -6.10 5.98 -13.35
N ARG A 15 -5.51 6.67 -12.36
CA ARG A 15 -6.06 6.73 -11.00
C ARG A 15 -7.43 7.41 -10.95
N VAL A 16 -7.57 8.55 -11.63
CA VAL A 16 -8.80 9.35 -11.64
C VAL A 16 -9.90 8.59 -12.36
N ARG A 17 -9.61 8.06 -13.55
CA ARG A 17 -10.58 7.30 -14.33
C ARG A 17 -11.03 6.04 -13.59
N PHE A 18 -10.11 5.36 -12.90
CA PHE A 18 -10.41 4.17 -12.10
C PHE A 18 -11.31 4.51 -10.90
N SER A 19 -10.92 5.49 -10.07
CA SER A 19 -11.68 5.88 -8.89
C SER A 19 -13.07 6.39 -9.25
N ASP A 20 -13.17 7.27 -10.25
CA ASP A 20 -14.45 7.83 -10.69
C ASP A 20 -15.38 6.75 -11.23
N GLY A 21 -14.80 5.77 -11.93
CA GLY A 21 -15.54 4.61 -12.43
C GLY A 21 -16.15 3.77 -11.33
N LEU A 22 -15.43 3.55 -10.22
CA LEU A 22 -15.95 2.85 -9.04
C LEU A 22 -17.00 3.68 -8.32
N THR A 23 -16.71 4.95 -8.04
CA THR A 23 -17.63 5.87 -7.34
C THR A 23 -18.97 5.98 -8.07
N ARG A 24 -18.96 6.16 -9.40
CA ARG A 24 -20.22 6.20 -10.19
C ARG A 24 -21.02 4.90 -10.11
N ARG A 25 -20.37 3.74 -10.07
CA ARG A 25 -21.06 2.44 -9.94
C ARG A 25 -21.70 2.27 -8.57
N ILE A 26 -21.04 2.72 -7.52
CA ILE A 26 -21.56 2.67 -6.15
C ILE A 26 -22.72 3.65 -6.01
N ALA A 27 -22.51 4.92 -6.34
CA ALA A 27 -23.50 5.98 -6.18
C ALA A 27 -24.73 5.81 -7.11
N GLY A 28 -24.57 5.13 -8.25
CA GLY A 28 -25.67 4.86 -9.17
C GLY A 28 -26.45 3.57 -8.90
N SER A 29 -26.10 2.81 -7.84
CA SER A 29 -26.76 1.55 -7.52
C SER A 29 -28.01 1.79 -6.67
N PRO A 30 -29.21 1.31 -7.06
CA PRO A 30 -30.43 1.48 -6.25
C PRO A 30 -30.44 0.64 -4.97
N LEU A 31 -29.50 -0.31 -4.83
CA LEU A 31 -29.36 -1.19 -3.66
C LEU A 31 -28.30 -0.70 -2.68
N ILE A 32 -27.68 0.46 -2.92
CA ILE A 32 -26.63 1.01 -2.07
C ILE A 32 -27.04 2.41 -1.63
N GLU A 33 -27.20 2.60 -0.33
CA GLU A 33 -27.24 3.92 0.28
C GLU A 33 -25.80 4.37 0.58
N LEU A 34 -25.46 5.59 0.19
CA LEU A 34 -24.11 6.16 0.38
C LEU A 34 -24.17 7.31 1.38
N SER A 35 -23.67 7.07 2.61
CA SER A 35 -23.41 8.13 3.58
C SER A 35 -21.97 8.64 3.47
N ARG A 36 -21.78 9.96 3.61
CA ARG A 36 -20.47 10.65 3.58
C ARG A 36 -20.13 11.20 4.96
N GLU A 37 -20.13 10.30 5.93
CA GLU A 37 -19.87 10.61 7.33
C GLU A 37 -18.68 9.79 7.84
N GLU A 38 -18.00 10.31 8.86
CA GLU A 38 -16.98 9.54 9.56
C GLU A 38 -17.65 8.54 10.50
N ALA A 39 -17.36 7.24 10.30
CA ALA A 39 -17.73 6.23 11.28
C ALA A 39 -16.80 6.35 12.49
N LEU A 40 -17.33 6.78 13.63
CA LEU A 40 -16.55 7.05 14.84
C LEU A 40 -16.38 5.84 15.76
N GLU A 41 -17.28 4.87 15.70
CA GLU A 41 -17.31 3.71 16.59
C GLU A 41 -17.71 2.43 15.86
N LEU A 42 -17.31 1.29 16.40
CA LEU A 42 -17.81 0.00 15.95
C LEU A 42 -19.30 -0.16 16.27
N PRO A 43 -20.10 -0.73 15.36
CA PRO A 43 -21.54 -0.87 15.56
C PRO A 43 -21.86 -1.72 16.80
N VAL A 44 -22.85 -1.25 17.56
CA VAL A 44 -23.28 -1.84 18.85
C VAL A 44 -24.39 -2.88 18.66
N GLY A 45 -25.15 -2.82 17.56
CA GLY A 45 -26.25 -3.73 17.26
C GLY A 45 -25.83 -5.07 16.63
N PRO A 46 -26.77 -6.01 16.45
CA PRO A 46 -26.51 -7.33 15.85
C PRO A 46 -26.34 -7.29 14.33
N ASP A 47 -26.61 -6.13 13.72
CA ASP A 47 -26.55 -5.98 12.28
C ASP A 47 -25.13 -6.21 11.76
N PRO A 48 -24.99 -6.98 10.68
CA PRO A 48 -23.67 -7.29 10.16
C PRO A 48 -22.98 -6.05 9.60
N CYS A 49 -21.69 -5.96 9.84
CA CYS A 49 -20.84 -4.87 9.37
C CYS A 49 -19.56 -5.41 8.74
N ILE A 50 -19.10 -4.77 7.67
CA ILE A 50 -17.75 -4.99 7.11
C ILE A 50 -16.92 -3.73 7.36
N LEU A 51 -15.95 -3.84 8.26
CA LEU A 51 -14.94 -2.83 8.52
C LEU A 51 -13.83 -2.92 7.46
N ALA A 52 -13.71 -1.89 6.63
CA ALA A 52 -12.73 -1.80 5.53
C ALA A 52 -12.08 -0.41 5.41
N THR A 53 -11.64 0.16 6.54
CA THR A 53 -11.18 1.55 6.67
C THR A 53 -9.72 1.79 6.24
N GLY A 54 -8.99 0.73 5.91
CA GLY A 54 -7.63 0.84 5.40
C GLY A 54 -6.59 1.28 6.46
N PRO A 55 -5.41 1.77 6.02
CA PRO A 55 -4.29 2.11 6.90
C PRO A 55 -4.59 3.26 7.85
N LEU A 56 -5.33 4.25 7.34
CA LEU A 56 -5.57 5.53 8.01
C LEU A 56 -6.92 5.52 8.71
N THR A 57 -7.19 4.45 9.47
CA THR A 57 -8.40 4.37 10.30
C THR A 57 -8.44 5.56 11.26
N GLY A 58 -9.58 6.27 11.27
CA GLY A 58 -9.81 7.46 12.11
C GLY A 58 -9.54 7.19 13.59
N GLU A 59 -9.17 8.24 14.34
CA GLU A 59 -8.71 8.07 15.72
C GLU A 59 -9.79 7.46 16.63
N SER A 60 -11.00 8.00 16.58
CA SER A 60 -12.15 7.52 17.35
C SER A 60 -12.46 6.05 17.08
N LEU A 61 -12.52 5.67 15.80
CA LEU A 61 -12.82 4.29 15.41
C LEU A 61 -11.69 3.33 15.80
N ALA A 62 -10.44 3.77 15.69
CA ALA A 62 -9.30 2.99 16.14
C ALA A 62 -9.28 2.79 17.66
N ARG A 63 -9.71 3.78 18.45
CA ARG A 63 -9.91 3.61 19.90
C ARG A 63 -11.06 2.63 20.18
N SER A 64 -12.19 2.77 19.51
CA SER A 64 -13.32 1.83 19.62
C SER A 64 -12.93 0.38 19.27
N LEU A 65 -12.07 0.21 18.25
CA LEU A 65 -11.45 -1.07 17.91
C LEU A 65 -10.53 -1.57 19.04
N ALA A 66 -9.66 -0.71 19.57
CA ALA A 66 -8.76 -1.06 20.67
C ALA A 66 -9.51 -1.49 21.92
N ASP A 67 -10.62 -0.85 22.24
CA ASP A 67 -11.48 -1.23 23.36
C ASP A 67 -12.14 -2.60 23.10
N ALA A 68 -12.49 -2.90 21.85
CA ALA A 68 -13.12 -4.17 21.48
C ALA A 68 -12.14 -5.35 21.42
N VAL A 69 -10.86 -5.15 21.08
CA VAL A 69 -9.90 -6.24 20.85
C VAL A 69 -8.66 -6.22 21.77
N GLY A 70 -8.53 -5.18 22.59
CA GLY A 70 -7.36 -4.87 23.39
C GLY A 70 -6.34 -4.03 22.61
N ALA A 71 -5.80 -2.97 23.24
CA ALA A 71 -4.89 -2.01 22.60
C ALA A 71 -3.62 -2.66 22.01
N SER A 72 -3.08 -3.70 22.66
CA SER A 72 -1.92 -4.44 22.15
C SER A 72 -2.17 -5.20 20.85
N ALA A 73 -3.44 -5.25 20.40
CA ALA A 73 -3.86 -5.98 19.20
C ALA A 73 -3.97 -5.08 17.97
N LEU A 74 -3.69 -3.79 18.13
CA LEU A 74 -3.58 -2.83 17.05
C LEU A 74 -2.13 -2.38 16.93
N ALA A 75 -1.59 -2.50 15.73
CA ALA A 75 -0.30 -1.95 15.36
C ALA A 75 -0.51 -0.76 14.43
N PHE A 76 0.42 0.21 14.46
CA PHE A 76 0.16 1.55 13.96
C PHE A 76 1.19 2.13 12.99
N TYR A 77 2.22 1.44 12.51
CA TYR A 77 3.33 2.17 11.86
C TYR A 77 3.72 1.71 10.46
N ASP A 78 3.75 2.69 9.54
CA ASP A 78 4.44 2.67 8.26
C ASP A 78 5.31 3.94 8.15
N ALA A 79 6.50 3.86 7.58
CA ALA A 79 7.42 4.99 7.49
C ALA A 79 7.60 5.42 6.02
N LEU A 80 7.62 6.72 5.76
CA LEU A 80 7.86 7.27 4.43
C LEU A 80 9.30 7.72 4.29
N ALA A 81 9.86 7.53 3.10
CA ALA A 81 11.19 8.01 2.76
C ALA A 81 11.19 9.48 2.30
N PRO A 82 12.28 10.24 2.53
CA PRO A 82 12.45 11.60 2.06
C PRO A 82 12.44 11.74 0.53
N ILE A 83 12.11 12.94 0.06
CA ILE A 83 12.20 13.39 -1.33
C ILE A 83 13.04 14.67 -1.37
N VAL A 84 13.99 14.72 -2.30
CA VAL A 84 14.88 15.87 -2.53
C VAL A 84 14.67 16.47 -3.93
N ALA A 85 14.94 17.77 -4.06
CA ALA A 85 14.89 18.48 -5.34
C ALA A 85 16.08 18.12 -6.21
N ALA A 86 15.83 17.89 -7.50
CA ALA A 86 16.85 17.41 -8.43
C ALA A 86 18.03 18.36 -8.61
N ASP A 87 17.75 19.67 -8.66
CA ASP A 87 18.73 20.75 -8.83
C ASP A 87 19.61 20.99 -7.59
N SER A 88 19.24 20.40 -6.45
CA SER A 88 19.99 20.49 -5.20
C SER A 88 20.96 19.33 -4.95
N ILE A 89 20.95 18.31 -5.83
CA ILE A 89 21.86 17.17 -5.78
C ILE A 89 23.15 17.54 -6.54
N ASP A 90 24.31 17.32 -5.94
CA ASP A 90 25.59 17.54 -6.62
C ASP A 90 25.85 16.43 -7.66
N PRO A 91 25.87 16.77 -8.97
CA PRO A 91 26.03 15.77 -10.01
C PRO A 91 27.43 15.15 -10.04
N SER A 92 28.46 15.75 -9.43
CA SER A 92 29.81 15.16 -9.43
C SER A 92 29.90 13.88 -8.60
N PHE A 93 28.94 13.64 -7.71
CA PHE A 93 28.85 12.44 -6.88
C PHE A 93 27.81 11.43 -7.40
N ALA A 94 27.01 11.80 -8.40
CA ALA A 94 25.87 11.03 -8.87
C ALA A 94 26.13 10.36 -10.22
N TYR A 95 25.69 9.11 -10.37
CA TYR A 95 25.67 8.44 -11.67
C TYR A 95 24.33 7.74 -11.93
N ALA A 96 23.82 7.88 -13.15
CA ALA A 96 22.60 7.23 -13.61
C ALA A 96 22.89 5.75 -13.92
N LYS A 97 22.19 4.84 -13.24
CA LYS A 97 22.29 3.39 -13.50
C LYS A 97 21.13 2.64 -12.86
N SER A 98 20.54 1.73 -13.62
CA SER A 98 19.58 0.74 -13.12
C SER A 98 20.26 -0.62 -12.90
N ARG A 99 19.80 -1.37 -11.90
CA ARG A 99 20.35 -2.69 -11.60
C ARG A 99 20.17 -3.63 -12.79
N TYR A 100 21.26 -4.31 -13.17
CA TYR A 100 21.25 -5.33 -14.24
C TYR A 100 20.73 -4.83 -15.59
N GLY A 101 20.76 -3.52 -15.86
CA GLY A 101 20.35 -2.95 -17.15
C GLY A 101 18.86 -3.10 -17.48
N LYS A 102 17.98 -3.31 -16.48
CA LYS A 102 16.52 -3.30 -16.68
C LYS A 102 15.98 -1.86 -16.62
N GLY A 103 15.16 -1.47 -17.61
CA GLY A 103 14.64 -0.10 -17.77
C GLY A 103 15.33 0.65 -18.93
N SER A 104 15.03 1.94 -19.13
CA SER A 104 15.74 2.76 -20.13
C SER A 104 17.15 3.18 -19.70
N GLY A 105 17.55 2.87 -18.46
CA GLY A 105 18.86 3.21 -17.89
C GLY A 105 18.83 4.38 -16.91
N ASP A 106 17.87 5.30 -17.06
CA ASP A 106 17.88 6.64 -16.44
C ASP A 106 16.88 6.83 -15.27
N ASP A 107 16.20 5.78 -14.84
CA ASP A 107 15.15 5.90 -13.81
C ASP A 107 15.70 6.15 -12.39
N TYR A 108 17.00 5.91 -12.20
CA TYR A 108 17.67 5.97 -10.90
C TYR A 108 19.01 6.71 -10.96
N LEU A 109 19.21 7.63 -10.01
CA LEU A 109 20.52 8.19 -9.68
C LEU A 109 21.12 7.41 -8.49
N ASN A 110 22.43 7.26 -8.48
CA ASN A 110 23.15 6.49 -7.47
C ASN A 110 24.25 7.35 -6.87
N LEU A 111 24.30 7.39 -5.54
CA LEU A 111 25.35 8.06 -4.76
C LEU A 111 26.19 6.98 -4.07
N ALA A 112 27.43 6.84 -4.50
CA ALA A 112 28.35 5.82 -3.97
C ALA A 112 28.93 6.26 -2.62
N LEU A 113 29.01 5.31 -1.68
CA LEU A 113 29.70 5.50 -0.41
C LEU A 113 30.92 4.57 -0.31
N SER A 114 32.01 5.11 0.23
CA SER A 114 33.12 4.31 0.75
C SER A 114 32.71 3.56 2.02
N ARG A 115 33.56 2.64 2.49
CA ARG A 115 33.30 1.92 3.73
C ARG A 115 33.25 2.85 4.93
N GLU A 116 34.17 3.82 4.99
CA GLU A 116 34.27 4.81 6.07
C GLU A 116 33.05 5.73 6.10
N GLN A 117 32.59 6.19 4.91
CA GLN A 117 31.39 7.01 4.79
C GLN A 117 30.13 6.24 5.22
N TYR A 118 30.01 4.98 4.80
CA TYR A 118 28.92 4.10 5.21
C TYR A 118 28.91 3.86 6.72
N ASP A 119 30.07 3.54 7.29
CA ASP A 119 30.23 3.26 8.71
C ASP A 119 29.86 4.49 9.56
N ARG A 120 30.26 5.69 9.13
CA ARG A 120 29.83 6.95 9.75
C ARG A 120 28.32 7.17 9.63
N PHE A 121 27.75 6.89 8.45
CA PHE A 121 26.31 7.05 8.24
C PHE A 121 25.48 6.14 9.15
N VAL A 122 25.86 4.87 9.28
CA VAL A 122 25.22 3.90 10.19
C VAL A 122 25.27 4.40 11.64
N ASP A 123 26.44 4.86 12.06
CA ASP A 123 26.67 5.40 13.40
C ASP A 123 25.77 6.61 13.72
N GLU A 124 25.65 7.54 12.77
CA GLU A 124 24.79 8.71 12.89
C GLU A 124 23.30 8.36 12.90
N LEU A 125 22.87 7.40 12.06
CA LEU A 125 21.49 6.91 12.08
C LEU A 125 21.10 6.30 13.43
N VAL A 126 21.98 5.47 14.01
CA VAL A 126 21.71 4.82 15.29
C VAL A 126 21.62 5.84 16.42
N ARG A 127 22.50 6.85 16.42
CA ARG A 127 22.53 7.93 17.43
C ARG A 127 21.44 8.98 17.25
N GLY A 128 20.89 9.12 16.04
CA GLY A 128 19.94 10.17 15.72
C GLY A 128 18.69 10.16 16.59
N GLU A 129 18.22 11.37 16.92
CA GLU A 129 16.97 11.59 17.64
C GLU A 129 15.78 11.12 16.81
N LYS A 130 14.85 10.39 17.45
CA LYS A 130 13.64 9.86 16.80
C LYS A 130 12.40 10.53 17.37
N VAL A 131 11.36 10.65 16.54
CA VAL A 131 10.03 11.07 16.99
C VAL A 131 9.46 10.01 17.93
N ALA A 132 9.13 10.42 19.16
CA ALA A 132 8.53 9.56 20.17
C ALA A 132 7.19 8.97 19.68
N ALA A 133 6.96 7.70 19.97
CA ALA A 133 5.65 7.08 19.87
C ALA A 133 4.71 7.68 20.93
N HIS A 134 3.42 7.82 20.65
CA HIS A 134 2.46 8.19 21.70
C HIS A 134 2.39 7.07 22.77
N SER A 135 2.05 7.42 24.00
CA SER A 135 2.15 6.53 25.18
C SER A 135 1.29 5.25 25.14
N PHE A 136 0.33 5.17 24.22
CA PHE A 136 -0.50 3.98 23.98
C PHE A 136 0.01 3.12 22.81
N GLU A 137 1.13 3.49 22.18
CA GLU A 137 1.66 2.86 20.97
C GLU A 137 2.94 2.05 21.30
N GLU A 138 2.84 0.72 21.31
CA GLU A 138 4.03 -0.12 21.18
C GLU A 138 4.45 -0.15 19.70
N PRO A 139 5.67 0.29 19.33
CA PRO A 139 6.09 0.29 17.94
C PRO A 139 6.33 -1.13 17.41
N ARG A 140 5.31 -1.69 16.75
CA ARG A 140 5.48 -2.86 15.87
C ARG A 140 5.67 -2.35 14.44
N TYR A 141 6.84 -2.63 13.88
CA TYR A 141 7.21 -2.16 12.54
C TYR A 141 7.00 -3.24 11.51
N PHE A 142 6.42 -2.85 10.37
CA PHE A 142 6.34 -3.72 9.22
C PHE A 142 7.74 -3.98 8.63
N GLU A 143 8.16 -5.26 8.58
CA GLU A 143 9.48 -5.67 8.09
C GLU A 143 9.78 -5.22 6.64
N GLY A 144 8.75 -5.09 5.79
CA GLY A 144 8.90 -4.60 4.42
C GLY A 144 9.11 -3.09 4.29
N CYS A 145 8.90 -2.33 5.36
CA CYS A 145 8.98 -0.86 5.39
C CYS A 145 9.61 -0.33 6.69
N LEU A 146 10.63 -1.03 7.19
CA LEU A 146 11.34 -0.66 8.41
C LEU A 146 12.01 0.71 8.30
N PRO A 147 11.97 1.54 9.36
CA PRO A 147 12.79 2.74 9.43
C PRO A 147 14.29 2.41 9.30
N ILE A 148 15.02 3.20 8.51
CA ILE A 148 16.43 2.96 8.18
C ILE A 148 17.32 2.94 9.43
N GLU A 149 17.01 3.75 10.44
CA GLU A 149 17.70 3.75 11.72
C GLU A 149 17.44 2.48 12.56
N VAL A 150 16.27 1.85 12.40
CA VAL A 150 15.95 0.56 13.03
C VAL A 150 16.73 -0.56 12.33
N MET A 151 16.79 -0.53 11.00
CA MET A 151 17.62 -1.46 10.22
C MET A 151 19.10 -1.34 10.60
N ALA A 152 19.61 -0.11 10.72
CA ALA A 152 20.98 0.17 11.14
C ALA A 152 21.29 -0.38 12.54
N ALA A 153 20.35 -0.26 13.49
CA ALA A 153 20.51 -0.77 14.85
C ALA A 153 20.54 -2.31 14.94
N ARG A 154 19.95 -3.02 13.98
CA ARG A 154 19.94 -4.49 13.93
C ARG A 154 21.28 -5.10 13.52
N GLY A 155 22.17 -4.30 12.92
CA GLY A 155 23.51 -4.75 12.56
C GLY A 155 24.19 -3.84 11.55
N ARG A 156 25.52 -3.74 11.67
CA ARG A 156 26.30 -2.76 10.91
C ARG A 156 26.25 -2.96 9.39
N GLU A 157 26.10 -4.18 8.92
CA GLU A 157 26.04 -4.52 7.48
C GLU A 157 24.61 -4.69 6.95
N VAL A 158 23.58 -4.50 7.79
CA VAL A 158 22.18 -4.70 7.38
C VAL A 158 21.81 -3.81 6.20
N LEU A 159 22.24 -2.54 6.21
CA LEU A 159 21.92 -1.61 5.13
C LEU A 159 22.62 -1.96 3.81
N SER A 160 23.88 -2.40 3.83
CA SER A 160 24.64 -2.81 2.64
C SER A 160 24.15 -4.15 2.04
N HIS A 161 23.38 -4.93 2.80
CA HIS A 161 22.67 -6.10 2.28
C HIS A 161 21.21 -5.82 1.90
N GLY A 162 20.63 -4.73 2.40
CA GLY A 162 19.26 -4.28 2.14
C GLY A 162 19.19 -3.06 1.21
N PRO A 163 18.69 -1.90 1.69
CA PRO A 163 18.37 -0.74 0.85
C PRO A 163 19.60 -0.12 0.18
N MET A 164 20.79 -0.25 0.77
CA MET A 164 22.03 0.34 0.25
C MET A 164 22.91 -0.66 -0.52
N LYS A 165 22.34 -1.80 -0.94
CA LYS A 165 23.09 -2.88 -1.59
C LYS A 165 23.74 -2.43 -2.90
N PRO A 166 25.06 -2.59 -3.12
CA PRO A 166 25.73 -2.10 -4.33
C PRO A 166 25.66 -3.06 -5.53
N VAL A 167 25.05 -4.24 -5.40
CA VAL A 167 25.08 -5.28 -6.43
C VAL A 167 24.42 -4.82 -7.74
N GLY A 168 25.16 -4.87 -8.85
CA GLY A 168 24.72 -4.44 -10.18
C GLY A 168 24.78 -2.93 -10.40
N LEU A 169 25.48 -2.20 -9.52
CA LEU A 169 25.63 -0.73 -9.53
C LEU A 169 27.12 -0.34 -9.50
N GLU A 170 27.97 -1.05 -10.24
CA GLU A 170 29.36 -0.68 -10.47
C GLU A 170 29.43 0.71 -11.12
N HIS A 171 30.37 1.54 -10.70
CA HIS A 171 30.51 2.89 -11.23
C HIS A 171 30.83 2.84 -12.74
N PRO A 172 30.09 3.57 -13.60
CA PRO A 172 30.16 3.38 -15.05
C PRO A 172 31.53 3.74 -15.65
N GLN A 173 32.24 4.70 -15.06
CA GLN A 173 33.54 5.15 -15.57
C GLN A 173 34.72 4.32 -15.03
N THR A 174 34.62 3.82 -13.80
CA THR A 174 35.75 3.15 -13.12
C THR A 174 35.58 1.63 -13.04
N GLY A 175 34.37 1.12 -13.27
CA GLY A 175 34.03 -0.30 -13.12
C GLY A 175 34.06 -0.79 -11.66
N VAL A 176 34.41 0.06 -10.70
CA VAL A 176 34.55 -0.31 -9.30
C VAL A 176 33.17 -0.43 -8.65
N ARG A 177 32.96 -1.52 -7.91
CA ARG A 177 31.76 -1.69 -7.08
C ARG A 177 31.95 -0.93 -5.76
N PRO A 178 31.07 0.03 -5.43
CA PRO A 178 31.16 0.74 -4.15
C PRO A 178 30.81 -0.18 -2.97
N TRP A 179 31.11 0.25 -1.74
CA TRP A 179 30.74 -0.49 -0.54
C TRP A 179 29.22 -0.47 -0.31
N ALA A 180 28.62 0.71 -0.49
CA ALA A 180 27.18 0.93 -0.38
C ALA A 180 26.73 2.01 -1.38
N VAL A 181 25.43 2.03 -1.70
CA VAL A 181 24.84 3.01 -2.62
C VAL A 181 23.55 3.56 -2.04
N VAL A 182 23.38 4.89 -2.05
CA VAL A 182 22.06 5.51 -1.89
C VAL A 182 21.44 5.63 -3.27
N GLN A 183 20.31 4.97 -3.47
CA GLN A 183 19.59 5.02 -4.74
C GLN A 183 18.47 6.06 -4.66
N LEU A 184 18.39 6.93 -5.67
CA LEU A 184 17.41 7.97 -5.81
C LEU A 184 16.51 7.64 -7.01
N ARG A 185 15.19 7.49 -6.78
CA ARG A 185 14.22 7.24 -7.85
C ARG A 185 13.54 8.52 -8.26
N ARG A 186 13.42 8.76 -9.56
CA ARG A 186 12.65 9.88 -10.11
C ARG A 186 11.18 9.80 -9.68
N GLU A 187 10.63 10.87 -9.13
CA GLU A 187 9.23 10.91 -8.65
C GLU A 187 8.25 11.48 -9.67
N ASP A 188 8.73 12.33 -10.58
CA ASP A 188 7.90 12.97 -11.59
C ASP A 188 8.50 12.85 -13.00
N ARG A 189 7.65 12.96 -14.03
CA ARG A 189 8.08 12.85 -15.44
C ARG A 189 9.01 13.98 -15.88
N ALA A 190 9.02 15.11 -15.19
CA ALA A 190 9.92 16.24 -15.48
C ALA A 190 11.31 16.03 -14.86
N GLY A 191 11.45 15.12 -13.89
CA GLY A 191 12.69 14.84 -13.18
C GLY A 191 13.05 15.92 -12.16
N THR A 192 12.06 16.62 -11.62
CA THR A 192 12.29 17.72 -10.68
C THR A 192 12.47 17.25 -9.24
N ALA A 193 12.02 16.04 -8.91
CA ALA A 193 12.10 15.46 -7.58
C ALA A 193 12.59 14.00 -7.60
N TYR A 194 13.34 13.64 -6.56
CA TYR A 194 13.89 12.30 -6.36
C TYR A 194 13.59 11.76 -4.95
N ASN A 195 13.05 10.55 -4.88
CA ASN A 195 12.82 9.81 -3.64
C ASN A 195 14.05 8.99 -3.26
N LEU A 196 14.43 9.02 -1.97
CA LEU A 196 15.48 8.16 -1.43
C LEU A 196 14.92 6.75 -1.20
N VAL A 197 15.33 5.80 -2.04
CA VAL A 197 14.76 4.45 -2.08
C VAL A 197 15.18 3.66 -0.83
N GLY A 198 14.21 3.21 -0.03
CA GLY A 198 14.47 2.41 1.17
C GLY A 198 14.96 3.23 2.38
N PHE A 199 14.72 4.54 2.38
CA PHE A 199 15.10 5.48 3.44
C PHE A 199 13.91 5.92 4.27
N GLN A 200 12.94 5.02 4.47
CA GLN A 200 11.84 5.27 5.40
C GLN A 200 12.42 5.58 6.79
N THR A 201 11.90 6.56 7.52
CA THR A 201 12.55 6.99 8.78
C THR A 201 11.59 7.63 9.78
N ARG A 202 11.89 7.48 11.07
CA ARG A 202 11.29 8.20 12.21
C ARG A 202 12.22 9.26 12.80
N LEU A 203 13.40 9.46 12.23
CA LEU A 203 14.32 10.51 12.68
C LEU A 203 13.57 11.86 12.70
N THR A 204 13.86 12.69 13.70
CA THR A 204 13.31 14.04 13.72
C THR A 204 13.75 14.78 12.46
N TRP A 205 12.95 15.72 11.98
CA TRP A 205 13.28 16.48 10.78
C TRP A 205 14.65 17.17 10.84
N PRO A 206 15.09 17.75 11.97
CA PRO A 206 16.46 18.26 12.11
C PRO A 206 17.51 17.17 11.87
N GLU A 207 17.32 15.98 12.43
CA GLU A 207 18.26 14.86 12.29
C GLU A 207 18.30 14.31 10.86
N GLN A 208 17.15 14.20 10.20
CA GLN A 208 17.13 13.83 8.78
C GLN A 208 17.96 14.80 7.94
N LYS A 209 17.75 16.11 8.11
CA LYS A 209 18.53 17.13 7.37
C LYS A 209 20.01 17.02 7.68
N ARG A 210 20.38 16.92 8.97
CA ARG A 210 21.77 16.85 9.43
C ARG A 210 22.47 15.60 8.92
N ILE A 211 21.88 14.43 9.13
CA ILE A 211 22.51 13.14 8.81
C ILE A 211 22.62 12.99 7.30
N PHE A 212 21.56 13.25 6.53
CA PHE A 212 21.59 13.07 5.08
C PHE A 212 22.55 14.06 4.40
N SER A 213 22.60 15.32 4.82
CA SER A 213 23.52 16.30 4.23
C SER A 213 24.98 16.06 4.59
N THR A 214 25.27 15.62 5.82
CA THR A 214 26.67 15.46 6.28
C THR A 214 27.27 14.10 5.97
N CYS A 215 26.45 13.06 5.76
CA CYS A 215 26.93 11.70 5.55
C CYS A 215 26.77 11.18 4.12
N ILE A 216 25.77 11.64 3.36
CA ILE A 216 25.51 11.12 2.01
C ILE A 216 26.22 12.01 0.98
N PRO A 217 27.21 11.48 0.24
CA PRO A 217 27.89 12.22 -0.81
C PRO A 217 26.90 12.76 -1.84
N GLY A 218 27.04 14.03 -2.19
CA GLY A 218 26.16 14.71 -3.15
C GLY A 218 24.87 15.30 -2.58
N LEU A 219 24.59 15.12 -1.28
CA LEU A 219 23.41 15.70 -0.62
C LEU A 219 23.73 16.85 0.35
N ALA A 220 24.96 17.36 0.37
CA ALA A 220 25.39 18.41 1.30
C ALA A 220 24.50 19.67 1.26
N ASN A 221 24.01 20.03 0.06
CA ASN A 221 23.12 21.17 -0.16
C ASN A 221 21.70 20.73 -0.58
N ALA A 222 21.34 19.46 -0.36
CA ALA A 222 20.08 18.93 -0.86
C ALA A 222 18.88 19.61 -0.18
N GLN A 223 17.99 20.15 -1.01
CA GLN A 223 16.71 20.69 -0.58
C GLN A 223 15.69 19.56 -0.47
N CYS A 224 15.28 19.26 0.76
CA CYS A 224 14.21 18.29 1.00
C CYS A 224 12.86 18.91 0.62
N ILE A 225 12.25 18.41 -0.46
CA ILE A 225 10.87 18.72 -0.85
C ILE A 225 9.90 18.12 0.18
N ARG A 226 10.22 16.92 0.66
CA ARG A 226 9.45 16.22 1.69
C ARG A 226 10.39 15.42 2.58
N LEU A 227 10.28 15.59 3.89
CA LEU A 227 11.01 14.77 4.85
C LEU A 227 10.27 13.46 5.10
N GLY A 228 11.05 12.44 5.49
CA GLY A 228 10.51 11.17 5.93
C GLY A 228 9.65 11.34 7.17
N GLN A 229 8.59 10.56 7.25
CA GLN A 229 7.58 10.68 8.30
C GLN A 229 6.96 9.32 8.54
N VAL A 230 6.72 8.99 9.80
CA VAL A 230 5.93 7.82 10.16
C VAL A 230 4.47 8.19 10.03
N HIS A 231 3.75 7.44 9.21
CA HIS A 231 2.31 7.53 9.13
C HIS A 231 1.69 6.38 9.89
N ARG A 232 0.50 6.66 10.44
CA ARG A 232 -0.30 5.65 11.09
C ARG A 232 -0.70 4.60 10.05
N ASN A 233 -0.23 3.37 10.19
CA ASN A 233 -0.74 2.23 9.44
C ASN A 233 -1.40 1.27 10.41
N THR A 234 -2.71 1.46 10.59
CA THR A 234 -3.51 0.72 11.54
C THR A 234 -3.83 -0.65 10.97
N PHE A 235 -3.40 -1.71 11.66
CA PHE A 235 -3.82 -3.07 11.38
C PHE A 235 -4.00 -3.87 12.66
N LEU A 236 -4.85 -4.89 12.58
CA LEU A 236 -5.14 -5.84 13.64
C LEU A 236 -4.07 -6.93 13.66
N ASP A 237 -3.70 -7.37 14.86
CA ASP A 237 -3.10 -8.69 15.11
C ASP A 237 -4.15 -9.77 14.81
N ALA A 238 -4.38 -9.97 13.51
CA ALA A 238 -5.52 -10.70 12.99
C ALA A 238 -5.61 -12.15 13.48
N PRO A 239 -4.51 -12.93 13.56
CA PRO A 239 -4.58 -14.29 14.12
C PRO A 239 -5.12 -14.31 15.56
N ARG A 240 -4.77 -13.29 16.33
CA ARG A 240 -5.21 -13.17 17.72
C ARG A 240 -6.66 -12.74 17.83
N VAL A 241 -7.14 -11.81 17.00
CA VAL A 241 -8.44 -11.15 17.22
C VAL A 241 -9.54 -11.53 16.23
N LEU A 242 -9.21 -12.15 15.10
CA LEU A 242 -10.18 -12.57 14.09
C LEU A 242 -10.48 -14.07 14.19
N ALA A 243 -11.75 -14.42 14.03
CA ALA A 243 -12.18 -15.80 13.79
C ALA A 243 -11.83 -16.24 12.37
N ALA A 244 -11.91 -17.54 12.08
CA ALA A 244 -11.56 -18.11 10.76
C ALA A 244 -12.42 -17.55 9.62
N ASP A 245 -13.64 -17.10 9.93
CA ASP A 245 -14.56 -16.45 8.99
C ASP A 245 -14.27 -14.94 8.80
N GLY A 246 -13.25 -14.40 9.47
CA GLY A 246 -12.81 -13.00 9.34
C GLY A 246 -13.61 -12.03 10.20
N THR A 247 -14.46 -12.51 11.11
CA THR A 247 -15.15 -11.68 12.10
C THR A 247 -14.26 -11.38 13.31
N LEU A 248 -14.51 -10.28 14.02
CA LEU A 248 -13.92 -10.05 15.33
C LEU A 248 -14.40 -11.14 16.30
N LYS A 249 -13.48 -11.79 17.02
CA LYS A 249 -13.83 -12.78 18.06
C LYS A 249 -14.73 -12.19 19.15
N THR A 250 -14.53 -10.91 19.47
CA THR A 250 -15.30 -10.19 20.50
C THR A 250 -16.61 -9.61 19.97
N ARG A 251 -16.76 -9.49 18.64
CA ARG A 251 -17.97 -8.97 17.97
C ARG A 251 -18.25 -9.78 16.70
N PRO A 252 -18.87 -10.97 16.80
CA PRO A 252 -19.03 -11.89 15.68
C PRO A 252 -19.89 -11.37 14.50
N HIS A 253 -20.53 -10.21 14.62
CA HIS A 253 -21.25 -9.53 13.54
C HIS A 253 -20.37 -8.55 12.74
N VAL A 254 -19.15 -8.26 13.21
CA VAL A 254 -18.20 -7.34 12.55
C VAL A 254 -17.14 -8.13 11.79
N TYR A 255 -17.24 -8.14 10.47
CA TYR A 255 -16.23 -8.64 9.55
C TYR A 255 -15.15 -7.58 9.34
N CYS A 256 -13.88 -7.99 9.28
CA CYS A 256 -12.78 -7.10 8.93
C CYS A 256 -12.23 -7.46 7.55
N ALA A 257 -11.93 -6.47 6.72
CA ALA A 257 -11.40 -6.68 5.38
C ALA A 257 -10.46 -5.57 4.92
N GLY A 258 -9.60 -5.88 3.96
CA GLY A 258 -8.58 -4.95 3.49
C GLY A 258 -7.45 -4.77 4.50
N GLN A 259 -6.68 -3.70 4.32
CA GLN A 259 -5.44 -3.48 5.06
C GLN A 259 -5.53 -3.58 6.58
N ILE A 260 -6.70 -3.26 7.16
CA ILE A 260 -6.95 -3.38 8.60
C ILE A 260 -6.73 -4.82 9.12
N THR A 261 -6.81 -5.84 8.28
CA THR A 261 -6.55 -7.24 8.66
C THR A 261 -5.09 -7.64 8.51
N GLY A 262 -4.19 -6.75 8.07
CA GLY A 262 -2.80 -7.08 7.74
C GLY A 262 -2.61 -7.67 6.34
N VAL A 263 -3.52 -7.44 5.40
CA VAL A 263 -3.22 -7.66 3.97
C VAL A 263 -2.63 -6.39 3.37
N GLU A 264 -1.69 -6.51 2.45
CA GLU A 264 -1.06 -5.36 1.83
C GLU A 264 -1.24 -5.38 0.30
N GLY A 265 -1.63 -4.23 -0.26
CA GLY A 265 -1.84 -4.06 -1.69
C GLY A 265 -3.32 -3.89 -2.07
N TYR A 266 -3.55 -3.22 -3.20
CA TYR A 266 -4.89 -2.91 -3.69
C TYR A 266 -5.67 -4.18 -4.09
N VAL A 267 -4.99 -5.16 -4.69
CA VAL A 267 -5.62 -6.39 -5.19
C VAL A 267 -5.94 -7.31 -4.02
N GLU A 268 -5.03 -7.42 -3.06
CA GLU A 268 -5.17 -8.14 -1.80
C GLU A 268 -6.32 -7.58 -0.96
N SER A 269 -6.41 -6.25 -0.86
CA SER A 269 -7.50 -5.57 -0.16
C SER A 269 -8.84 -5.77 -0.85
N ALA A 270 -8.89 -5.71 -2.19
CA ALA A 270 -10.10 -6.02 -2.94
C ALA A 270 -10.52 -7.48 -2.79
N ALA A 271 -9.56 -8.42 -2.79
CA ALA A 271 -9.83 -9.85 -2.63
C ALA A 271 -10.37 -10.17 -1.24
N SER A 272 -9.77 -9.64 -0.18
CA SER A 272 -10.26 -9.81 1.19
C SER A 272 -11.66 -9.21 1.37
N GLY A 273 -11.92 -8.00 0.85
CA GLY A 273 -13.26 -7.40 0.84
C GLY A 273 -14.29 -8.26 0.10
N HIS A 274 -13.91 -8.83 -1.03
CA HIS A 274 -14.78 -9.73 -1.79
C HIS A 274 -15.16 -10.99 -1.00
N ILE A 275 -14.19 -11.61 -0.32
CA ILE A 275 -14.46 -12.80 0.50
C ILE A 275 -15.31 -12.44 1.73
N ALA A 276 -15.03 -11.34 2.42
CA ALA A 276 -15.84 -10.90 3.55
C ALA A 276 -17.30 -10.68 3.15
N ALA A 277 -17.54 -10.01 2.02
CA ALA A 277 -18.89 -9.82 1.49
C ALA A 277 -19.57 -11.15 1.13
N ARG A 278 -18.86 -12.11 0.54
CA ARG A 278 -19.43 -13.43 0.24
C ARG A 278 -19.76 -14.24 1.47
N ARG A 279 -18.91 -14.20 2.49
CA ARG A 279 -19.17 -14.85 3.80
C ARG A 279 -20.41 -14.25 4.45
N LEU A 280 -20.52 -12.93 4.43
CA LEU A 280 -21.70 -12.25 4.94
C LEU A 280 -22.97 -12.64 4.17
N VAL A 281 -22.93 -12.65 2.84
CA VAL A 281 -24.09 -13.08 2.02
C VAL A 281 -24.47 -14.54 2.30
N ALA A 282 -23.50 -15.44 2.47
CA ALA A 282 -23.78 -16.83 2.84
C ALA A 282 -24.48 -16.90 4.21
N ARG A 283 -23.95 -16.19 5.21
CA ARG A 283 -24.53 -16.14 6.56
C ARG A 283 -25.96 -15.60 6.56
N LEU A 284 -26.22 -14.52 5.81
CA LEU A 284 -27.57 -13.96 5.66
C LEU A 284 -28.56 -14.93 5.00
N ARG A 285 -28.05 -15.93 4.26
CA ARG A 285 -28.84 -17.01 3.65
C ARG A 285 -28.89 -18.28 4.50
N GLY A 286 -28.35 -18.26 5.72
CA GLY A 286 -28.29 -19.43 6.59
C GLY A 286 -27.31 -20.51 6.11
N SER A 287 -26.31 -20.13 5.31
CA SER A 287 -25.26 -21.04 4.83
C SER A 287 -23.87 -20.51 5.17
N GLU A 288 -22.84 -21.34 4.92
CA GLU A 288 -21.45 -20.98 5.11
C GLU A 288 -20.69 -21.01 3.78
N LEU A 289 -19.78 -20.06 3.59
CA LEU A 289 -18.87 -20.06 2.45
C LEU A 289 -17.63 -20.90 2.81
N GLN A 290 -17.35 -21.93 2.02
CA GLN A 290 -16.10 -22.69 2.18
C GLN A 290 -14.89 -21.79 1.86
N ALA A 291 -13.83 -21.89 2.66
CA ALA A 291 -12.62 -21.10 2.45
C ALA A 291 -12.00 -21.41 1.06
N PRO A 292 -11.47 -20.39 0.35
CA PRO A 292 -10.68 -20.61 -0.85
C PRO A 292 -9.49 -21.55 -0.58
N PRO A 293 -9.10 -22.43 -1.52
CA PRO A 293 -8.03 -23.38 -1.29
C PRO A 293 -6.70 -22.70 -0.97
N PRO A 294 -5.86 -23.27 -0.09
CA PRO A 294 -4.57 -22.70 0.33
C PRO A 294 -3.58 -22.53 -0.83
N THR A 295 -3.80 -23.26 -1.92
CA THR A 295 -3.02 -23.23 -3.16
C THR A 295 -3.34 -22.02 -4.04
N THR A 296 -4.41 -21.27 -3.74
CA THR A 296 -4.80 -20.04 -4.43
C THR A 296 -4.20 -18.82 -3.73
N ALA A 297 -4.02 -17.70 -4.44
CA ALA A 297 -3.53 -16.46 -3.84
C ALA A 297 -4.47 -15.94 -2.73
N ILE A 298 -5.78 -16.09 -2.91
CA ILE A 298 -6.78 -15.67 -1.92
C ILE A 298 -6.70 -16.56 -0.68
N GLY A 299 -6.64 -17.89 -0.84
CA GLY A 299 -6.53 -18.81 0.29
C GLY A 299 -5.20 -18.67 1.03
N ALA A 300 -4.09 -18.49 0.31
CA ALA A 300 -2.78 -18.22 0.91
C ALA A 300 -2.80 -16.93 1.76
N LEU A 301 -3.44 -15.86 1.26
CA LEU A 301 -3.59 -14.61 2.00
C LEU A 301 -4.49 -14.78 3.24
N LEU A 302 -5.58 -15.53 3.14
CA LEU A 302 -6.46 -15.79 4.30
C LEU A 302 -5.76 -16.63 5.38
N ARG A 303 -4.88 -17.56 4.99
CA ARG A 303 -4.03 -18.32 5.93
C ARG A 303 -2.97 -17.47 6.61
N HIS A 304 -2.46 -16.45 5.93
CA HIS A 304 -1.63 -15.42 6.57
C HIS A 304 -2.44 -14.70 7.65
N VAL A 305 -3.62 -14.19 7.29
CA VAL A 305 -4.51 -13.44 8.20
C VAL A 305 -4.96 -14.27 9.40
N SER A 306 -5.25 -15.56 9.22
CA SER A 306 -5.64 -16.45 10.32
C SER A 306 -4.46 -16.92 11.18
N GLY A 307 -3.23 -16.71 10.73
CA GLY A 307 -2.01 -17.21 11.38
C GLY A 307 -1.64 -18.64 11.01
N GLU A 308 -2.49 -19.37 10.28
CA GLU A 308 -2.25 -20.77 9.88
C GLU A 308 -1.01 -20.94 8.98
N ALA A 309 -0.58 -19.88 8.30
CA ALA A 309 0.64 -19.90 7.49
C ALA A 309 1.94 -19.80 8.31
N HIS A 310 1.85 -19.49 9.61
CA HIS A 310 2.98 -19.08 10.44
C HIS A 310 3.29 -20.08 11.56
N PRO A 311 4.56 -20.16 12.01
CA PRO A 311 4.90 -20.94 13.20
C PRO A 311 4.32 -20.31 14.47
N GLU A 312 4.25 -21.10 15.53
CA GLU A 312 3.86 -20.61 16.86
C GLU A 312 4.81 -19.48 17.32
N GLY A 313 4.24 -18.42 17.90
CA GLY A 313 5.00 -17.25 18.36
C GLY A 313 5.48 -16.30 17.24
N TYR A 314 5.03 -16.49 15.99
CA TYR A 314 5.30 -15.53 14.91
C TYR A 314 4.73 -14.14 15.23
N ASP A 315 5.57 -13.11 15.12
CA ASP A 315 5.13 -11.72 15.22
C ASP A 315 4.37 -11.32 13.95
N TYR A 316 3.05 -11.18 14.08
CA TYR A 316 2.17 -10.94 12.93
C TYR A 316 2.42 -9.57 12.30
N GLN A 317 2.75 -9.58 11.01
CA GLN A 317 2.98 -8.37 10.22
C GLN A 317 2.10 -8.38 8.97
N PRO A 318 1.75 -7.21 8.41
CA PRO A 318 1.02 -7.15 7.16
C PRO A 318 1.80 -7.84 6.04
N SER A 319 1.12 -8.36 5.03
CA SER A 319 1.80 -9.00 3.91
C SER A 319 0.97 -8.95 2.63
N ASN A 320 1.67 -8.84 1.50
CA ASN A 320 1.10 -9.05 0.17
C ASN A 320 1.22 -10.53 -0.24
N VAL A 321 0.73 -10.87 -1.43
CA VAL A 321 0.85 -12.25 -1.92
C VAL A 321 2.29 -12.56 -2.32
N VAL A 322 2.96 -13.40 -1.51
CA VAL A 322 4.28 -13.97 -1.80
C VAL A 322 4.21 -15.48 -1.96
N PHE A 323 5.06 -16.06 -2.82
CA PHE A 323 5.10 -17.51 -3.04
C PHE A 323 5.42 -18.33 -1.78
N ALA A 324 5.97 -17.72 -0.73
CA ALA A 324 6.24 -18.37 0.54
C ALA A 324 4.95 -18.74 1.31
N LEU A 325 3.83 -18.07 1.05
CA LEU A 325 2.54 -18.37 1.69
C LEU A 325 1.84 -19.60 1.09
N PHE A 326 2.27 -20.05 -0.10
CA PHE A 326 1.66 -21.15 -0.81
C PHE A 326 2.23 -22.48 -0.32
N PRO A 327 1.40 -23.54 -0.16
CA PRO A 327 1.89 -24.89 0.06
C PRO A 327 2.94 -25.28 -0.98
N PRO A 328 4.00 -26.02 -0.63
CA PRO A 328 5.03 -26.44 -1.59
C PRO A 328 4.44 -27.26 -2.75
N LEU A 329 5.19 -27.34 -3.85
CA LEU A 329 4.88 -28.29 -4.93
C LEU A 329 5.37 -29.68 -4.51
N ASP A 330 4.64 -30.72 -4.88
CA ASP A 330 4.93 -32.11 -4.45
C ASP A 330 6.28 -32.63 -4.96
N ALA A 331 6.76 -32.12 -6.10
CA ALA A 331 8.01 -32.52 -6.71
C ALA A 331 9.03 -31.39 -6.80
N ARG A 332 10.30 -31.76 -6.79
CA ARG A 332 11.41 -30.82 -6.99
C ARG A 332 11.47 -30.43 -8.47
N HIS A 333 11.23 -29.15 -8.75
CA HIS A 333 11.27 -28.60 -10.11
C HIS A 333 12.42 -27.61 -10.29
N ARG A 334 12.85 -27.43 -11.55
CA ARG A 334 13.78 -26.37 -11.92
C ARG A 334 13.20 -25.00 -11.55
N LYS A 335 14.06 -24.08 -11.08
CA LYS A 335 13.65 -22.75 -10.58
C LYS A 335 12.78 -21.97 -11.60
N SER A 336 13.07 -22.10 -12.90
CA SER A 336 12.34 -21.46 -14.00
C SER A 336 10.90 -21.95 -14.14
N GLU A 337 10.62 -23.22 -13.84
CA GLU A 337 9.29 -23.84 -14.03
C GLU A 337 8.37 -23.63 -12.83
N ARG A 338 8.93 -23.42 -11.64
CA ARG A 338 8.18 -23.39 -10.38
C ARG A 338 7.01 -22.41 -10.42
N LYS A 339 7.24 -21.17 -10.86
CA LYS A 339 6.20 -20.13 -10.90
C LYS A 339 5.01 -20.53 -11.78
N ALA A 340 5.27 -21.05 -12.98
CA ALA A 340 4.22 -21.49 -13.90
C ALA A 340 3.39 -22.63 -13.31
N ARG A 341 4.03 -23.58 -12.61
CA ARG A 341 3.36 -24.69 -11.94
C ARG A 341 2.48 -24.25 -10.77
N TYR A 342 2.97 -23.33 -9.94
CA TYR A 342 2.16 -22.71 -8.88
C TYR A 342 0.90 -22.05 -9.46
N VAL A 343 1.05 -21.27 -10.53
CA VAL A 343 -0.07 -20.59 -11.18
C VAL A 343 -1.06 -21.58 -11.79
N ALA A 344 -0.58 -22.64 -12.44
CA ALA A 344 -1.45 -23.66 -13.03
C ALA A 344 -2.29 -24.39 -11.96
N ARG A 345 -1.65 -24.84 -10.87
CA ARG A 345 -2.36 -25.45 -9.73
C ARG A 345 -3.36 -24.48 -9.10
N ALA A 346 -2.94 -23.24 -8.83
CA ALA A 346 -3.80 -22.21 -8.24
C ALA A 346 -5.04 -21.93 -9.11
N ARG A 347 -4.90 -21.91 -10.44
CA ARG A 347 -6.04 -21.71 -11.35
C ARG A 347 -7.01 -22.87 -11.31
N ALA A 348 -6.51 -24.11 -11.41
CA ALA A 348 -7.35 -25.31 -11.35
C ALA A 348 -8.14 -25.38 -10.03
N ASP A 349 -7.47 -25.15 -8.91
CA ASP A 349 -8.09 -25.21 -7.59
C ASP A 349 -9.09 -24.06 -7.36
N LEU A 350 -8.79 -22.86 -7.88
CA LEU A 350 -9.72 -21.73 -7.84
C LEU A 350 -10.97 -22.00 -8.68
N GLU A 351 -10.82 -22.59 -9.87
CA GLU A 351 -11.93 -22.97 -10.75
C GLU A 351 -12.82 -24.02 -10.09
N ALA A 352 -12.23 -25.07 -9.51
CA ALA A 352 -12.97 -26.11 -8.80
C ALA A 352 -13.72 -25.57 -7.58
N TRP A 353 -13.05 -24.77 -6.75
CA TRP A 353 -13.67 -24.12 -5.58
C TRP A 353 -14.81 -23.18 -5.99
N ALA A 354 -14.58 -22.33 -6.99
CA ALA A 354 -15.58 -21.38 -7.43
C ALA A 354 -16.82 -22.08 -8.00
N ALA A 355 -16.63 -23.16 -8.76
CA ALA A 355 -17.73 -24.00 -9.24
C ALA A 355 -18.54 -24.61 -8.07
N GLY A 356 -17.85 -25.19 -7.07
CA GLY A 356 -18.49 -25.78 -5.89
C GLY A 356 -19.24 -24.77 -5.01
N GLN A 357 -18.85 -23.50 -5.05
CA GLN A 357 -19.50 -22.41 -4.30
C GLN A 357 -20.51 -21.61 -5.15
N GLY A 358 -20.73 -21.95 -6.43
CA GLY A 358 -21.60 -21.19 -7.34
C GLY A 358 -21.08 -19.76 -7.62
N ILE A 359 -19.76 -19.56 -7.60
CA ILE A 359 -19.10 -18.27 -7.75
C ILE A 359 -18.64 -18.09 -9.20
N PRO A 360 -19.13 -17.07 -9.94
CA PRO A 360 -18.61 -16.78 -11.27
C PRO A 360 -17.22 -16.14 -11.17
N LEU A 361 -16.22 -16.76 -11.80
CA LEU A 361 -14.85 -16.22 -11.89
C LEU A 361 -14.68 -15.13 -12.95
N ARG A 362 -15.67 -14.98 -13.84
CA ARG A 362 -15.73 -13.91 -14.83
C ARG A 362 -17.00 -13.10 -14.59
N PRO A 363 -16.94 -11.76 -14.71
CA PRO A 363 -18.17 -10.98 -14.73
C PRO A 363 -19.07 -11.50 -15.87
N PRO A 364 -20.41 -11.51 -15.70
CA PRO A 364 -21.31 -11.88 -16.77
C PRO A 364 -21.03 -11.03 -18.01
N ALA A 365 -21.15 -11.64 -19.19
CA ALA A 365 -21.10 -10.89 -20.44
C ALA A 365 -22.14 -9.78 -20.37
N ARG A 366 -21.73 -8.52 -20.59
CA ARG A 366 -22.65 -7.40 -20.58
C ARG A 366 -23.62 -7.56 -21.76
N GLU A 367 -24.91 -7.37 -21.52
CA GLU A 367 -25.80 -6.92 -22.58
C GLU A 367 -25.24 -5.61 -23.15
N PRO A 368 -25.23 -5.43 -24.49
CA PRO A 368 -24.86 -4.15 -25.07
C PRO A 368 -25.73 -3.08 -24.43
N ALA A 369 -25.11 -2.00 -23.98
CA ALA A 369 -25.85 -0.88 -23.40
C ALA A 369 -26.87 -0.44 -24.45
N ALA A 370 -28.16 -0.57 -24.15
CA ALA A 370 -29.19 0.10 -24.93
C ALA A 370 -28.77 1.56 -25.03
N GLU A 371 -28.64 2.06 -26.27
CA GLU A 371 -28.36 3.46 -26.55
C GLU A 371 -29.41 4.28 -25.79
N ARG A 372 -29.00 4.84 -24.65
CA ARG A 372 -29.83 5.82 -23.97
C ARG A 372 -29.79 7.05 -24.86
N GLU A 373 -30.95 7.41 -25.39
CA GLU A 373 -31.16 8.65 -26.13
C GLU A 373 -30.47 9.82 -25.39
N PRO A 374 -29.81 10.73 -26.13
CA PRO A 374 -29.15 11.86 -25.52
C PRO A 374 -30.14 12.64 -24.67
N SER A 375 -29.79 12.89 -23.42
CA SER A 375 -30.58 13.73 -22.52
C SER A 375 -30.79 15.12 -23.16
N PRO A 376 -31.98 15.72 -23.02
CA PRO A 376 -32.26 17.03 -23.57
C PRO A 376 -31.29 18.07 -22.97
N PRO A 377 -30.90 19.10 -23.75
CA PRO A 377 -29.95 20.10 -23.29
C PRO A 377 -30.48 20.82 -22.04
N ALA A 378 -29.58 21.10 -21.11
CA ALA A 378 -29.89 21.84 -19.89
C ALA A 378 -30.44 23.25 -20.22
N PRO A 379 -31.41 23.76 -19.44
CA PRO A 379 -31.95 25.10 -19.67
C PRO A 379 -30.86 26.16 -19.49
N THR A 380 -30.80 27.09 -20.44
CA THR A 380 -29.90 28.25 -20.42
C THR A 380 -30.25 29.19 -19.26
N VAL A 381 -29.30 29.41 -18.37
CA VAL A 381 -29.38 30.45 -17.33
C VAL A 381 -29.09 31.81 -17.98
N PRO A 382 -29.97 32.82 -17.86
CA PRO A 382 -29.73 34.14 -18.44
C PRO A 382 -28.64 34.86 -17.65
N THR A 383 -27.62 35.34 -18.35
CA THR A 383 -26.58 36.20 -17.82
C THR A 383 -27.12 37.60 -17.52
N LEU A 384 -26.94 38.07 -16.29
CA LEU A 384 -27.16 39.44 -15.87
C LEU A 384 -26.13 40.38 -16.53
N SER A 385 -26.46 40.94 -17.69
CA SER A 385 -25.85 42.19 -18.17
C SER A 385 -26.77 42.87 -19.19
N ASP A 386 -27.69 43.70 -18.70
CA ASP A 386 -28.05 45.00 -19.32
C ASP A 386 -29.19 45.63 -18.52
N THR A 387 -28.83 46.35 -17.47
CA THR A 387 -29.70 47.38 -16.86
C THR A 387 -28.89 48.64 -16.67
N ALA A 388 -28.61 49.32 -17.78
CA ALA A 388 -28.26 50.73 -17.76
C ALA A 388 -28.62 51.35 -19.11
N SER A 389 -29.80 51.97 -19.16
CA SER A 389 -30.13 53.17 -19.96
C SER A 389 -31.59 53.12 -20.40
N ARG A 390 -32.48 53.78 -19.66
CA ARG A 390 -33.61 54.49 -20.26
C ARG A 390 -33.99 55.72 -19.40
N PRO A 391 -34.32 56.86 -20.03
CA PRO A 391 -34.39 58.16 -19.36
C PRO A 391 -35.77 58.39 -18.71
N MET A 392 -35.80 59.21 -17.66
CA MET A 392 -37.04 59.72 -17.06
C MET A 392 -37.81 60.60 -18.04
N GLU A 393 -39.07 60.29 -18.29
CA GLU A 393 -40.06 61.25 -18.78
C GLU A 393 -40.66 62.04 -17.60
N PRO A 394 -40.91 63.36 -17.75
CA PRO A 394 -41.61 64.15 -16.74
C PRO A 394 -43.13 64.02 -16.93
N PRO A 395 -43.93 64.33 -15.89
CA PRO A 395 -45.30 63.83 -15.82
C PRO A 395 -46.27 64.67 -16.65
N ARG A 396 -47.10 63.99 -17.44
CA ARG A 396 -48.57 64.15 -17.49
C ARG A 396 -49.23 62.99 -18.20
#